data_AF-A0A0K8VUQ2-F1
#
_entry.id   AF-A0A0K8VUQ2-F1
#
_cell.length_a   1.000
_cell.length_b   1.000
_cell.length_c   1.000
_cell.angle_alpha   90.00
_cell.angle_beta   90.00
_cell.angle_gamma   90.00
#
_symmetry.space_group_name_H-M   'P 1'
#
loop_
_entity.id
_entity.type
_entity.pdbx_description
1 polymer ?
#
loop_
_entity_poly.entity_id
_entity_poly.type
_entity_poly.pdbx_seq_one_letter_code
_entity_poly.pdbx_strand_id
1 'polypeptide(L)'
;MDNSNLLLVTANVGTLFEDPLILMQQWIHEFMLTVKQLHPQFIALHLQEVGGKTYEQSSHHVKEFVKSLCEAYEMQEFSIVRVYLDENFTSQEQFTALGNLYFGHNTIPNSRLWNFKNCSWETTQGKNFHFGNIENVPTKDKSKFPLDFFPECKWSRKGFMRTRWDINGTTLDFFIHNEGERH
;
A
#
# COMPACT_ATOMS: atom_id res chain seq x y z
N MET A 1 18.86 20.42 -7.24
CA MET A 1 17.80 19.43 -7.38
C MET A 1 16.97 19.55 -6.13
N ASP A 2 15.71 19.98 -6.25
CA ASP A 2 14.81 20.01 -5.09
C ASP A 2 14.53 18.56 -4.71
N ASN A 3 15.10 18.12 -3.59
CA ASN A 3 14.83 16.79 -3.04
C ASN A 3 13.39 16.80 -2.55
N SER A 4 12.51 16.07 -3.24
CA SER A 4 11.14 15.89 -2.76
C SER A 4 11.16 15.24 -1.38
N ASN A 5 10.50 15.86 -0.42
CA ASN A 5 10.38 15.32 0.92
C ASN A 5 9.53 14.05 0.89
N LEU A 6 10.13 12.92 1.28
CA LEU A 6 9.55 11.59 1.23
C LEU A 6 9.17 11.14 2.65
N LEU A 7 7.91 10.76 2.84
CA LEU A 7 7.45 10.06 4.04
C LEU A 7 7.23 8.59 3.71
N LEU A 8 8.03 7.71 4.34
CA LEU A 8 7.93 6.27 4.20
C LEU A 8 7.37 5.69 5.50
N VAL A 9 6.22 5.01 5.41
CA VAL A 9 5.56 4.39 6.56
C VAL A 9 5.31 2.93 6.23
N THR A 10 5.72 2.03 7.12
CA THR A 10 5.33 0.63 7.08
C THR A 10 4.58 0.29 8.36
N ALA A 11 3.47 -0.42 8.25
CA ALA A 11 2.66 -0.80 9.40
C ALA A 11 2.05 -2.19 9.21
N ASN A 12 2.11 -3.00 10.26
CA ASN A 12 1.21 -4.14 10.40
C ASN A 12 -0.15 -3.60 10.87
N VAL A 13 -1.18 -3.80 10.05
CA VAL A 13 -2.51 -3.22 10.27
C VAL A 13 -3.57 -4.27 10.55
N GLY A 14 -3.19 -5.52 10.78
CA GLY A 14 -4.15 -6.60 10.99
C GLY A 14 -5.13 -6.32 12.13
N THR A 15 -4.63 -5.78 13.24
CA THR A 15 -5.45 -5.43 14.42
C THR A 15 -6.31 -4.19 14.23
N LEU A 16 -5.96 -3.29 13.31
CA LEU A 16 -6.76 -2.08 13.06
C LEU A 16 -8.16 -2.43 12.58
N PHE A 17 -8.30 -3.51 11.81
CA PHE A 17 -9.58 -3.93 11.25
C PHE A 17 -10.40 -4.81 12.21
N GLU A 18 -9.82 -5.23 13.34
CA GLU A 18 -10.52 -5.96 14.40
C GLU A 18 -11.20 -4.99 15.39
N ASP A 19 -10.67 -3.76 15.55
CA ASP A 19 -11.28 -2.67 16.33
C ASP A 19 -11.30 -1.35 15.53
N PRO A 20 -12.23 -1.21 14.57
CA PRO A 20 -12.28 -0.04 13.69
C PRO A 20 -12.74 1.24 14.41
N LEU A 21 -13.45 1.12 15.54
CA LEU A 21 -13.98 2.29 16.25
C LEU A 21 -12.90 3.00 17.06
N ILE A 22 -11.92 2.26 17.59
CA ILE A 22 -10.87 2.83 18.43
C ILE A 22 -9.53 2.82 17.69
N LEU A 23 -9.01 1.64 17.35
CA LEU A 23 -7.64 1.51 16.84
C LEU A 23 -7.47 2.16 15.47
N MET A 24 -8.40 1.91 14.54
CA MET A 24 -8.34 2.49 13.20
C MET A 24 -8.46 4.02 13.24
N GLN A 25 -9.37 4.57 14.05
CA GLN A 25 -9.54 6.02 14.19
C GLN A 25 -8.30 6.69 14.79
N GLN A 26 -7.72 6.11 15.85
CA GLN A 26 -6.49 6.60 16.45
C GLN A 26 -5.32 6.55 15.46
N TRP A 27 -5.18 5.44 14.73
CA TRP A 27 -4.12 5.29 13.73
C TRP A 27 -4.23 6.35 12.63
N ILE A 28 -5.43 6.57 12.08
CA ILE A 28 -5.66 7.61 11.07
C ILE A 28 -5.34 8.99 11.64
N HIS A 29 -5.77 9.27 12.87
CA HIS A 29 -5.49 10.55 13.53
C HIS A 29 -3.99 10.83 13.64
N GLU A 30 -3.22 9.89 14.21
CA GLU A 30 -1.76 10.03 14.36
C GLU A 30 -1.04 10.11 13.01
N PHE A 31 -1.50 9.35 12.02
CA PHE A 31 -0.97 9.43 10.67
C PHE A 31 -1.19 10.82 10.05
N MET A 32 -2.39 11.39 10.19
CA MET A 32 -2.67 12.74 9.69
C MET A 32 -1.89 13.83 10.43
N LEU A 33 -1.75 13.71 11.76
CA LEU A 33 -0.87 14.60 12.53
C LEU A 33 0.57 14.56 12.01
N THR A 34 1.07 13.37 11.68
CA THR A 34 2.40 13.18 11.11
C THR A 34 2.52 13.82 9.72
N VAL A 35 1.54 13.62 8.84
CA VAL A 35 1.51 14.26 7.51
C VAL A 35 1.50 15.78 7.65
N LYS A 36 0.66 16.32 8.54
CA LYS A 36 0.56 17.75 8.81
C LYS A 36 1.87 18.33 9.35
N GLN A 37 2.59 17.61 10.22
CA GLN A 37 3.84 18.10 10.80
C GLN A 37 4.99 18.06 9.80
N LEU A 38 5.07 17.01 8.97
CA LEU A 38 6.20 16.77 8.09
C LEU A 38 6.05 17.42 6.71
N HIS A 39 4.83 17.78 6.30
CA HIS A 39 4.51 18.31 4.97
C HIS A 39 5.23 17.55 3.82
N PRO A 40 5.05 16.22 3.73
CA PRO A 40 5.72 15.44 2.70
C PRO A 40 5.19 15.79 1.31
N GLN A 41 6.05 15.78 0.30
CA GLN A 41 5.63 15.87 -1.09
C GLN A 41 5.19 14.51 -1.63
N PHE A 42 5.80 13.43 -1.15
CA PHE A 42 5.44 12.07 -1.54
C PHE A 42 5.35 11.17 -0.32
N ILE A 43 4.29 10.39 -0.24
CA ILE A 43 4.05 9.42 0.83
C ILE A 43 4.02 8.02 0.20
N ALA A 44 4.80 7.10 0.75
CA ALA A 44 4.65 5.67 0.53
C ALA A 44 4.22 5.00 1.83
N LEU A 45 2.98 4.53 1.87
CA LEU A 45 2.39 3.82 2.99
C LEU A 45 2.24 2.34 2.63
N HIS A 46 2.96 1.50 3.36
CA HIS A 46 3.09 0.07 3.19
C HIS A 46 2.39 -0.65 4.34
N LEU A 47 1.48 -1.55 4.00
CA LEU A 47 0.56 -2.21 4.92
C LEU A 47 0.76 -3.72 4.85
N GLN A 48 0.97 -4.34 6.01
CA GLN A 48 1.02 -5.78 6.18
C GLN A 48 -0.26 -6.24 6.89
N GLU A 49 -0.67 -7.48 6.64
CA GLU A 49 -1.85 -8.09 7.27
C GLU A 49 -3.16 -7.32 6.96
N VAL A 50 -3.27 -6.72 5.76
CA VAL A 50 -4.48 -6.01 5.32
C VAL A 50 -5.68 -6.94 5.40
N GLY A 51 -6.73 -6.54 6.12
CA GLY A 51 -7.92 -7.36 6.37
C GLY A 51 -7.89 -8.23 7.63
N GLY A 52 -6.78 -8.24 8.39
CA GLY A 52 -6.70 -8.93 9.68
C GLY A 52 -6.97 -10.44 9.59
N LYS A 53 -7.48 -11.03 10.67
CA LYS A 53 -7.79 -12.48 10.73
C LYS A 53 -9.14 -12.84 10.10
N THR A 54 -10.09 -11.91 10.05
CA THR A 54 -11.50 -12.12 9.61
C THR A 54 -11.83 -11.37 8.32
N TYR A 55 -11.18 -11.75 7.22
CA TYR A 55 -11.20 -11.08 5.92
C TYR A 55 -12.59 -10.75 5.34
N GLU A 56 -13.55 -11.68 5.39
CA GLU A 56 -14.90 -11.44 4.85
C GLU A 56 -15.64 -10.31 5.58
N GLN A 57 -15.39 -10.18 6.88
CA GLN A 57 -16.05 -9.18 7.74
C GLN A 57 -15.30 -7.84 7.68
N SER A 58 -13.97 -7.88 7.54
CA SER A 58 -13.11 -6.70 7.57
C SER A 58 -12.97 -5.95 6.24
N SER A 59 -13.36 -6.55 5.09
CA SER A 59 -13.20 -5.89 3.78
C SER A 59 -13.91 -4.54 3.69
N HIS A 60 -15.05 -4.38 4.40
CA HIS A 60 -15.72 -3.08 4.52
C HIS A 60 -14.83 -2.05 5.23
N HIS A 61 -14.24 -2.42 6.36
CA HIS A 61 -13.37 -1.54 7.15
C HIS A 61 -12.08 -1.18 6.42
N VAL A 62 -11.53 -2.08 5.59
CA VAL A 62 -10.37 -1.76 4.74
C VAL A 62 -10.73 -0.66 3.74
N LYS A 63 -11.90 -0.73 3.09
CA LYS A 63 -12.35 0.31 2.17
C LYS A 63 -12.65 1.63 2.88
N GLU A 64 -13.27 1.58 4.06
CA GLU A 64 -13.48 2.75 4.91
C GLU A 64 -12.16 3.40 5.31
N PHE A 65 -11.16 2.61 5.71
CA PHE A 65 -9.82 3.09 6.04
C PHE A 65 -9.19 3.86 4.88
N VAL A 66 -9.15 3.26 3.68
CA VAL A 66 -8.61 3.95 2.48
C VAL A 66 -9.38 5.22 2.16
N LYS A 67 -10.72 5.17 2.27
CA LYS A 67 -11.58 6.32 2.04
C LYS A 67 -11.27 7.44 3.03
N SER A 68 -11.20 7.15 4.33
CA SER A 68 -10.87 8.10 5.38
C SER A 68 -9.49 8.73 5.19
N LEU A 69 -8.49 7.96 4.74
CA LEU A 69 -7.19 8.53 4.37
C LEU A 69 -7.31 9.49 3.19
N CYS A 70 -8.04 9.12 2.14
CA CYS A 70 -8.16 9.94 0.93
C CYS A 70 -9.02 11.20 1.09
N GLU A 71 -9.97 11.20 2.03
CA GLU A 71 -10.90 12.30 2.30
C GLU A 71 -10.43 13.23 3.43
N ALA A 72 -9.35 12.88 4.14
CA ALA A 72 -8.78 13.72 5.18
C ALA A 72 -8.36 15.10 4.64
N TYR A 73 -8.53 16.13 5.48
CA TYR A 73 -8.22 17.51 5.12
C TYR A 73 -6.75 17.69 4.72
N GLU A 74 -5.84 17.06 5.46
CA GLU A 74 -4.40 17.04 5.23
C GLU A 74 -4.01 16.43 3.87
N MET A 75 -4.90 15.65 3.26
CA MET A 75 -4.63 14.90 2.04
C MET A 75 -5.20 15.57 0.78
N GLN A 76 -5.87 16.72 0.90
CA GLN A 76 -6.56 17.39 -0.21
C GLN A 76 -5.63 17.82 -1.35
N GLU A 77 -4.38 18.18 -1.04
CA GLU A 77 -3.39 18.63 -2.03
C GLU A 77 -2.66 17.47 -2.73
N PHE A 78 -2.89 16.23 -2.30
CA PHE A 78 -2.35 15.04 -2.95
C PHE A 78 -3.23 14.62 -4.14
N SER A 79 -2.84 15.09 -5.33
CA SER A 79 -3.56 14.84 -6.58
C SER A 79 -3.24 13.48 -7.20
N ILE A 80 -2.07 12.92 -6.89
CA ILE A 80 -1.61 11.62 -7.35
C ILE A 80 -1.90 10.58 -6.27
N VAL A 81 -2.76 9.60 -6.56
CA VAL A 81 -3.06 8.52 -5.62
C VAL A 81 -2.93 7.16 -6.32
N ARG A 82 -2.19 6.23 -5.74
CA ARG A 82 -2.11 4.84 -6.21
C ARG A 82 -2.33 3.91 -5.03
N VAL A 83 -3.36 3.08 -5.12
CA VAL A 83 -3.70 2.10 -4.09
C VAL A 83 -3.70 0.70 -4.69
N TYR A 84 -2.95 -0.21 -4.06
CA TYR A 84 -2.91 -1.63 -4.38
C TYR A 84 -3.17 -2.40 -3.09
N LEU A 85 -4.32 -3.06 -2.99
CA LEU A 85 -4.66 -3.89 -1.85
C LEU A 85 -4.92 -5.32 -2.33
N ASP A 86 -4.09 -6.25 -1.87
CA ASP A 86 -4.29 -7.68 -2.12
C ASP A 86 -5.31 -8.22 -1.12
N GLU A 87 -6.59 -8.23 -1.51
CA GLU A 87 -7.71 -8.70 -0.69
C GLU A 87 -8.28 -10.03 -1.20
N ASN A 88 -7.64 -10.67 -2.19
CA ASN A 88 -8.15 -11.90 -2.79
C ASN A 88 -7.83 -13.15 -1.96
N PHE A 89 -8.43 -13.24 -0.77
CA PHE A 89 -8.22 -14.37 0.16
C PHE A 89 -8.65 -15.73 -0.40
N THR A 90 -9.47 -15.75 -1.46
CA THR A 90 -9.89 -17.00 -2.15
C THR A 90 -8.76 -17.62 -2.98
N SER A 91 -7.77 -16.85 -3.42
CA SER A 91 -6.59 -17.36 -4.14
C SER A 91 -5.45 -17.66 -3.18
N GLN A 92 -5.53 -18.81 -2.50
CA GLN A 92 -4.53 -19.21 -1.52
C GLN A 92 -3.10 -19.24 -2.08
N GLU A 93 -2.91 -19.51 -3.37
CA GLU A 93 -1.59 -19.59 -4.00
C GLU A 93 -0.93 -18.22 -4.24
N GLN A 94 -1.71 -17.14 -4.28
CA GLN A 94 -1.20 -15.81 -4.66
C GLN A 94 -1.41 -14.75 -3.56
N PHE A 95 -2.31 -15.01 -2.63
CA PHE A 95 -2.68 -14.07 -1.58
C PHE A 95 -1.54 -13.80 -0.59
N THR A 96 -1.27 -12.51 -0.34
CA THR A 96 -0.19 -12.01 0.53
C THR A 96 -0.66 -11.08 1.67
N ALA A 97 -1.91 -10.60 1.61
CA ALA A 97 -2.45 -9.58 2.52
C ALA A 97 -1.58 -8.30 2.59
N LEU A 98 -0.89 -7.95 1.51
CA LEU A 98 -0.07 -6.75 1.39
C LEU A 98 -0.87 -5.60 0.78
N GLY A 99 -0.58 -4.39 1.24
CA GLY A 99 -1.17 -3.16 0.73
C GLY A 99 -0.14 -2.06 0.51
N ASN A 100 -0.18 -1.41 -0.65
CA ASN A 100 0.65 -0.25 -0.96
C ASN A 100 -0.23 0.94 -1.33
N LEU A 101 -0.09 2.03 -0.60
CA LEU A 101 -0.75 3.31 -0.85
C LEU A 101 0.31 4.36 -1.11
N TYR A 102 0.18 5.09 -2.21
CA TYR A 102 1.08 6.17 -2.57
C TYR A 102 0.29 7.45 -2.78
N PHE A 103 0.79 8.55 -2.22
CA PHE A 103 0.21 9.87 -2.35
C PHE A 103 1.28 10.85 -2.81
N GLY A 104 1.07 11.49 -3.97
CA GLY A 104 1.94 12.54 -4.48
C GLY A 104 1.24 13.90 -4.44
N HIS A 105 1.90 14.88 -3.83
CA HIS A 105 1.45 16.26 -3.74
C HIS A 105 1.39 16.91 -5.12
N ASN A 106 0.44 17.83 -5.32
CA ASN A 106 0.26 18.56 -6.59
C ASN A 106 1.47 19.42 -7.00
N THR A 107 2.46 19.58 -6.12
CA THR A 107 3.69 20.35 -6.35
C THR A 107 4.79 19.52 -7.00
N ILE A 108 4.63 18.19 -7.09
CA ILE A 108 5.58 17.33 -7.81
C ILE A 108 5.41 17.58 -9.32
N PRO A 109 6.39 18.24 -9.98
CA PRO A 109 6.25 18.59 -11.39
C PRO A 109 6.27 17.36 -12.30
N ASN A 110 7.07 16.34 -11.95
CA ASN A 110 7.21 15.13 -12.75
C ASN A 110 7.23 13.90 -11.85
N SER A 111 6.23 13.04 -12.00
CA SER A 111 6.35 11.67 -11.51
C SER A 111 5.85 10.66 -12.54
N ARG A 112 6.49 9.50 -12.55
CA ARG A 112 6.19 8.38 -13.43
C ARG A 112 6.21 7.09 -12.64
N LEU A 113 5.43 6.12 -13.10
CA LEU A 113 5.32 4.81 -12.50
C LEU A 113 5.66 3.76 -13.55
N TRP A 114 6.51 2.81 -13.17
CA TRP A 114 6.97 1.77 -14.09
C TRP A 114 5.87 0.74 -14.32
N ASN A 115 5.60 0.46 -15.58
CA ASN A 115 4.82 -0.69 -16.01
C ASN A 115 5.77 -1.88 -16.21
N PHE A 116 5.66 -2.89 -15.36
CA PHE A 116 6.49 -4.10 -15.38
C PHE A 116 6.15 -5.04 -16.54
N LYS A 117 4.93 -4.97 -17.09
CA LYS A 117 4.51 -5.80 -18.22
C LYS A 117 5.07 -5.27 -19.54
N ASN A 118 5.03 -3.96 -19.73
CA ASN A 118 5.44 -3.30 -20.97
C ASN A 118 6.87 -2.74 -20.91
N CYS A 119 7.51 -2.80 -19.74
CA CYS A 119 8.83 -2.24 -19.48
C CYS A 119 8.94 -0.76 -19.87
N SER A 120 7.97 0.04 -19.44
CA SER A 120 7.85 1.46 -19.83
C SER A 120 7.37 2.32 -18.67
N TRP A 121 7.70 3.62 -18.72
CA TRP A 121 7.19 4.61 -17.77
C TRP A 121 5.80 5.10 -18.15
N GLU A 122 4.88 5.14 -17.18
CA GLU A 122 3.53 5.72 -17.31
C GLU A 122 3.40 6.98 -16.46
N THR A 123 2.51 7.89 -16.88
CA THR A 123 2.21 9.10 -16.09
C THR A 123 1.33 8.75 -14.89
N THR A 124 1.54 9.48 -13.79
CA THR A 124 0.95 9.18 -12.48
C THR A 124 -0.22 10.07 -12.10
N GLN A 125 -0.64 10.98 -12.98
CA GLN A 125 -1.73 11.92 -12.68
C GLN A 125 -3.03 11.19 -12.31
N GLY A 126 -3.82 11.82 -11.44
CA GLY A 126 -5.09 11.30 -10.96
C GLY A 126 -4.96 10.18 -9.92
N LYS A 127 -6.10 9.54 -9.63
CA LYS A 127 -6.26 8.55 -8.57
C LYS A 127 -6.62 7.19 -9.17
N ASN A 128 -5.88 6.14 -8.84
CA ASN A 128 -6.20 4.76 -9.23
C ASN A 128 -6.24 3.86 -8.01
N PHE A 129 -7.28 3.04 -7.92
CA PHE A 129 -7.53 2.15 -6.80
C PHE A 129 -7.72 0.72 -7.29
N HIS A 130 -6.90 -0.19 -6.78
CA HIS A 130 -6.99 -1.62 -7.08
C HIS A 130 -7.24 -2.39 -5.78
N PHE A 131 -8.44 -2.97 -5.69
CA PHE A 131 -8.94 -3.77 -4.57
C PHE A 131 -9.19 -5.22 -5.04
N GLY A 132 -9.16 -6.19 -4.13
CA GLY A 132 -9.42 -7.59 -4.47
C GLY A 132 -8.27 -8.28 -5.21
N ASN A 133 -8.56 -8.85 -6.38
CA ASN A 133 -7.54 -9.51 -7.20
C ASN A 133 -6.73 -8.49 -7.99
N ILE A 134 -5.47 -8.33 -7.59
CA ILE A 134 -4.57 -7.38 -8.21
C ILE A 134 -3.53 -8.02 -9.14
N GLU A 135 -3.49 -9.34 -9.36
CA GLU A 135 -2.42 -10.03 -10.11
C GLU A 135 -2.06 -9.34 -11.44
N ASN A 136 -3.07 -9.01 -12.24
CA ASN A 136 -2.89 -8.48 -13.58
C ASN A 136 -2.61 -6.96 -13.64
N VAL A 137 -2.51 -6.28 -12.50
CA VAL A 137 -2.20 -4.85 -12.46
C VAL A 137 -0.72 -4.65 -12.78
N PRO A 138 -0.35 -4.01 -13.90
CA PRO A 138 1.01 -4.06 -14.44
C PRO A 138 1.99 -3.07 -13.80
N THR A 139 1.49 -2.11 -13.02
CA THR A 139 2.28 -1.04 -12.37
C THR A 139 2.81 -1.42 -11.00
N LYS A 140 2.70 -2.70 -10.64
CA LYS A 140 3.32 -3.32 -9.47
C LYS A 140 3.89 -4.67 -9.90
N ASP A 141 4.81 -5.17 -9.12
CA ASP A 141 5.33 -6.54 -9.18
C ASP A 141 5.02 -7.21 -7.84
N LYS A 142 4.34 -8.35 -7.86
CA LYS A 142 3.91 -9.07 -6.65
C LYS A 142 4.19 -10.54 -6.84
N SER A 143 4.70 -11.19 -5.80
CA SER A 143 4.79 -12.65 -5.79
C SER A 143 4.68 -13.19 -4.38
N LYS A 144 4.02 -14.33 -4.27
CA LYS A 144 4.00 -15.14 -3.05
C LYS A 144 5.24 -16.04 -3.03
N PHE A 145 5.86 -16.22 -1.86
CA PHE A 145 6.97 -17.15 -1.73
C PHE A 145 6.47 -18.61 -1.77
N PRO A 146 7.21 -19.53 -2.41
CA PRO A 146 6.88 -20.95 -2.43
C PRO A 146 6.71 -21.53 -1.01
N LEU A 147 5.71 -22.40 -0.83
CA LEU A 147 5.45 -23.05 0.46
C LEU A 147 6.60 -23.95 0.90
N ASP A 148 7.36 -24.53 -0.02
CA ASP A 148 8.50 -25.41 0.29
C ASP A 148 9.63 -24.69 1.04
N PHE A 149 9.66 -23.36 1.04
CA PHE A 149 10.56 -22.57 1.90
C PHE A 149 10.11 -22.56 3.38
N PHE A 150 8.88 -22.96 3.65
CA PHE A 150 8.23 -22.94 4.97
C PHE A 150 7.53 -24.28 5.25
N PRO A 151 8.27 -25.40 5.34
CA PRO A 151 7.70 -26.75 5.45
C PRO A 151 6.83 -26.96 6.70
N GLU A 152 6.98 -26.11 7.72
CA GLU A 152 6.17 -26.15 8.95
C GLU A 152 4.81 -25.44 8.82
N CYS A 153 4.58 -24.68 7.75
CA CYS A 153 3.36 -23.90 7.54
C CYS A 153 2.46 -24.51 6.46
N LYS A 154 1.29 -25.03 6.85
CA LYS A 154 0.26 -25.50 5.90
C LYS A 154 -0.31 -24.39 5.03
N TRP A 155 -0.28 -23.16 5.53
CA TRP A 155 -0.73 -21.95 4.84
C TRP A 155 0.24 -20.83 5.16
N SER A 156 0.56 -20.01 4.17
CA SER A 156 1.47 -18.87 4.30
C SER A 156 0.90 -17.67 3.55
N ARG A 157 1.16 -16.46 4.04
CA ARG A 157 0.91 -15.20 3.33
C ARG A 157 2.21 -14.51 2.95
N LYS A 158 3.33 -15.22 3.08
CA LYS A 158 4.67 -14.68 2.87
C LYS A 158 4.89 -14.41 1.39
N GLY A 159 5.39 -13.23 1.10
CA GLY A 159 5.58 -12.76 -0.26
C GLY A 159 6.02 -11.31 -0.25
N PHE A 160 6.06 -10.71 -1.43
CA PHE A 160 6.43 -9.30 -1.57
C PHE A 160 5.53 -8.58 -2.56
N MET A 161 5.53 -7.26 -2.44
CA MET A 161 5.00 -6.34 -3.44
C MET A 161 5.97 -5.19 -3.66
N ARG A 162 6.21 -4.85 -4.92
CA ARG A 162 7.11 -3.78 -5.36
C ARG A 162 6.41 -2.85 -6.33
N THR A 163 6.70 -1.56 -6.23
CA THR A 163 6.44 -0.59 -7.30
C THR A 163 7.71 0.19 -7.59
N ARG A 164 7.89 0.62 -8.83
CA ARG A 164 9.02 1.46 -9.23
C ARG A 164 8.53 2.82 -9.68
N TRP A 165 8.97 3.86 -8.99
CA TRP A 165 8.63 5.24 -9.27
C TRP A 165 9.82 6.00 -9.80
N ASP A 166 9.56 7.01 -10.60
CA ASP A 166 10.49 8.09 -10.88
C ASP A 166 9.83 9.38 -10.37
N ILE A 167 10.46 10.05 -9.42
CA ILE A 167 9.97 11.27 -8.77
C ILE A 167 11.04 12.34 -8.98
N ASN A 168 10.71 13.35 -9.78
CA ASN A 168 11.62 14.45 -10.12
C ASN A 168 12.99 13.99 -10.66
N GLY A 169 13.01 12.92 -11.45
CA GLY A 169 14.22 12.35 -12.05
C GLY A 169 14.94 11.34 -11.16
N THR A 170 14.45 11.10 -9.94
CA THR A 170 14.99 10.08 -9.02
C THR A 170 14.16 8.80 -9.12
N THR A 171 14.79 7.73 -9.59
CA THR A 171 14.15 6.40 -9.65
C THR A 171 14.26 5.69 -8.29
N LEU A 172 13.12 5.26 -7.75
CA LEU A 172 12.99 4.59 -6.46
C LEU A 172 12.18 3.31 -6.61
N ASP A 173 12.68 2.21 -6.05
CA ASP A 173 11.91 0.99 -5.84
C ASP A 173 11.38 0.96 -4.42
N PHE A 174 10.06 0.97 -4.28
CA PHE A 174 9.39 0.75 -2.99
C PHE A 174 9.02 -0.73 -2.89
N PHE A 175 9.53 -1.39 -1.86
CA PHE A 175 9.38 -2.82 -1.63
C PHE A 175 8.82 -3.07 -0.24
N ILE A 176 7.78 -3.87 -0.15
CA ILE A 176 7.25 -4.42 1.10
C ILE A 176 7.27 -5.95 1.01
N HIS A 177 7.54 -6.62 2.11
CA HIS A 177 7.35 -8.05 2.26
C HIS A 177 6.54 -8.39 3.50
N ASN A 178 5.88 -9.54 3.45
CA ASN A 178 5.24 -10.17 4.59
C ASN A 178 6.09 -11.39 5.01
N GLU A 179 6.57 -11.43 6.24
CA GLU A 179 7.28 -12.59 6.79
C GLU A 179 6.36 -13.59 7.49
N GLY A 180 5.07 -13.27 7.66
CA GLY A 180 4.12 -14.04 8.45
C GLY A 180 4.48 -14.10 9.94
N GLU A 181 3.51 -14.39 10.80
CA GLU A 181 3.84 -14.69 12.20
C GLU A 181 4.69 -15.96 12.26
N ARG A 182 5.82 -15.91 12.97
CA ARG A 182 6.50 -17.12 13.47
C ARG A 182 5.64 -17.60 14.64
N HIS A 183 4.77 -18.57 14.39
CA HIS A 183 4.11 -19.30 15.47
C HIS A 183 5.11 -20.17 16.22
#